data_AF-A0A7Y2K3J3-F1
#
_entry.id   AF-A0A7Y2K3J3-F1
#
_cell.length_a   1.000
_cell.length_b   1.000
_cell.length_c   1.000
_cell.angle_alpha   90.00
_cell.angle_beta   90.00
_cell.angle_gamma   90.00
#
_symmetry.space_group_name_H-M   'P 1'
#
loop_
_entity.id
_entity.type
_entity.pdbx_description
1 polymer ?
#
loop_
_entity_poly.entity_id
_entity_poly.type
_entity_poly.pdbx_seq_one_letter_code
_entity_poly.pdbx_strand_id
1 'polypeptide(L)'
;MINSYNIDSKLSDKIINVAYRDASITERVIVSWIALRNDEVRKVLEAYKATANSVHSIKKAELPEHIIESLNGRIELESKSENLISKIYFALFSKPIFSATVVSFFVLAIISTFIFRQPATTHEYSEAEIELAQQQLGESIAIVNKVFIKAEQKLENEIINDRVSKQLNKGLNLINEYLIGG
;
A
#
# COMPACT_ATOMS: atom_id res chain seq x y z
N MET A 1 23.64 -8.87 15.87
CA MET A 1 22.34 -9.50 16.19
C MET A 1 21.29 -8.89 15.28
N ILE A 2 20.78 -9.66 14.33
CA ILE A 2 19.76 -9.22 13.37
C ILE A 2 18.42 -9.40 14.08
N ASN A 3 17.84 -8.29 14.55
CA ASN A 3 16.44 -8.30 14.99
C ASN A 3 15.58 -8.52 13.75
N SER A 4 15.13 -9.76 13.56
CA SER A 4 14.12 -10.13 12.56
C SER A 4 12.79 -9.48 12.96
N TYR A 5 12.60 -8.22 12.55
CA TYR A 5 11.32 -7.55 12.70
C TYR A 5 10.36 -8.21 11.72
N ASN A 6 9.54 -9.13 12.23
CA ASN A 6 8.53 -9.80 11.42
C ASN A 6 7.64 -8.72 10.79
N ILE A 7 7.59 -8.67 9.46
CA ILE A 7 6.87 -7.61 8.75
C ILE A 7 5.37 -7.84 9.02
N ASP A 8 4.85 -7.13 10.02
CA ASP A 8 3.42 -7.14 10.32
C ASP A 8 2.61 -6.67 9.10
N SER A 9 1.42 -7.24 8.93
CA SER A 9 0.48 -6.92 7.84
C SER A 9 0.26 -5.41 7.66
N LYS A 10 0.13 -4.67 8.77
CA LYS A 10 -0.06 -3.21 8.76
C LYS A 10 1.17 -2.45 8.28
N LEU A 11 2.38 -2.96 8.55
CA LEU A 11 3.62 -2.36 8.08
C LEU A 11 3.81 -2.61 6.59
N SER A 12 3.47 -3.80 6.09
CA SER A 12 3.44 -4.11 4.67
C SER A 12 2.54 -3.16 3.88
N ASP A 13 1.30 -2.93 4.35
CA ASP A 13 0.36 -2.02 3.69
C ASP A 13 0.91 -0.59 3.62
N LYS A 14 1.50 -0.11 4.72
CA LYS A 14 2.15 1.20 4.75
C LYS A 14 3.33 1.28 3.78
N ILE A 15 4.15 0.24 3.67
CA ILE A 15 5.27 0.18 2.72
C ILE A 15 4.75 0.27 1.28
N ILE A 16 3.71 -0.49 0.94
CA ILE A 16 3.09 -0.46 -0.40
C ILE A 16 2.52 0.92 -0.70
N ASN A 17 1.73 1.50 0.20
CA ASN A 17 1.16 2.84 0.00
C ASN A 17 2.24 3.90 -0.20
N VAL A 18 3.36 3.80 0.55
CA VAL A 18 4.50 4.71 0.38
C VAL A 18 5.19 4.50 -0.97
N ALA A 19 5.35 3.26 -1.43
CA ALA A 19 5.95 2.96 -2.72
C ALA A 19 5.11 3.48 -3.90
N TYR A 20 3.78 3.36 -3.83
CA TYR A 20 2.84 3.84 -4.86
C TYR A 20 2.45 5.32 -4.71
N ARG A 21 3.06 6.05 -3.76
CA ARG A 21 2.81 7.48 -3.47
C ARG A 21 1.38 7.78 -2.98
N ASP A 22 0.65 6.77 -2.51
CA ASP A 22 -0.71 6.88 -1.97
C ASP A 22 -0.74 7.09 -0.45
N ALA A 23 0.42 6.95 0.22
CA ALA A 23 0.52 7.20 1.65
C ALA A 23 0.48 8.68 2.03
N SER A 24 -0.09 8.94 3.22
CA SER A 24 -0.06 10.25 3.87
C SER A 24 1.38 10.70 4.19
N ILE A 25 1.59 12.01 4.36
CA ILE A 25 2.92 12.59 4.66
C ILE A 25 3.53 11.96 5.91
N THR A 26 2.70 11.73 6.94
CA THR A 26 3.11 11.10 8.21
C THR A 26 3.59 9.67 7.99
N GLU A 27 2.87 8.88 7.19
CA GLU A 27 3.24 7.51 6.87
C GLU A 27 4.54 7.40 6.08
N ARG A 28 4.77 8.32 5.13
CA ARG A 28 6.06 8.37 4.41
C ARG A 28 7.23 8.58 5.35
N VAL A 29 7.09 9.47 6.33
CA VAL A 29 8.14 9.74 7.32
C VAL A 29 8.37 8.51 8.20
N ILE A 30 7.29 7.89 8.70
CA ILE A 30 7.37 6.70 9.55
C ILE A 30 8.08 5.55 8.82
N VAL A 31 7.61 5.20 7.62
CA VAL A 31 8.20 4.08 6.84
C VAL A 31 9.65 4.38 6.47
N SER A 32 9.97 5.62 6.09
CA SER A 32 11.35 6.01 5.77
C SER A 32 12.28 5.89 6.99
N TRP A 33 11.78 6.25 8.18
CA TRP A 33 12.55 6.12 9.41
C TRP A 33 12.76 4.67 9.82
N ILE A 34 11.75 3.81 9.65
CA ILE A 34 11.88 2.36 9.88
C ILE A 34 12.88 1.76 8.88
N ALA A 35 12.80 2.12 7.60
CA ALA A 35 13.72 1.65 6.56
C ALA A 35 15.19 2.06 6.82
N LEU A 36 15.43 3.19 7.50
CA LEU A 36 16.78 3.58 7.93
C LEU A 36 17.38 2.68 9.01
N ARG A 37 16.52 2.02 9.80
CA ARG A 37 16.92 1.18 10.93
C ARG A 37 16.84 -0.32 10.62
N ASN A 38 16.11 -0.70 9.57
CA ASN A 38 15.88 -2.09 9.18
C ASN A 38 16.10 -2.28 7.67
N ASP A 39 17.14 -3.05 7.35
CA ASP A 39 17.53 -3.38 5.97
C ASP A 39 16.49 -4.21 5.22
N GLU A 40 15.71 -5.03 5.90
CA GLU A 40 14.65 -5.85 5.29
C GLU A 40 13.50 -4.96 4.81
N VAL A 41 13.04 -4.04 5.66
CA VAL A 41 12.02 -3.05 5.31
C VAL A 41 12.49 -2.16 4.16
N ARG A 42 13.76 -1.76 4.17
CA ARG A 42 14.38 -1.00 3.08
C ARG A 42 14.35 -1.76 1.75
N LYS A 43 14.78 -3.02 1.74
CA LYS A 43 14.76 -3.88 0.55
C LYS A 43 13.36 -4.03 -0.03
N VAL A 44 12.37 -4.30 0.83
CA VAL A 44 10.97 -4.45 0.40
C VAL A 44 10.42 -3.14 -0.16
N LEU A 45 10.68 -2.01 0.50
CA LEU A 45 10.27 -0.68 0.01
C LEU A 45 10.90 -0.35 -1.34
N GLU A 46 12.19 -0.61 -1.52
CA GLU A 46 12.90 -0.38 -2.79
C GLU A 46 12.36 -1.27 -3.91
N ALA A 47 12.08 -2.54 -3.64
CA ALA A 47 11.48 -3.45 -4.61
C ALA A 47 10.11 -2.94 -5.09
N TYR A 48 9.22 -2.55 -4.17
CA TYR A 48 7.92 -1.99 -4.55
C TYR A 48 8.05 -0.65 -5.29
N LYS A 49 8.98 0.22 -4.91
CA LYS A 49 9.25 1.47 -5.65
C LYS A 49 9.73 1.18 -7.07
N ALA A 50 10.59 0.18 -7.26
CA ALA A 50 11.06 -0.22 -8.58
C ALA A 50 9.90 -0.70 -9.46
N THR A 51 9.02 -1.55 -8.92
CA THR A 51 7.80 -2.00 -9.60
C THR A 51 6.87 -0.84 -9.93
N ALA A 52 6.58 0.05 -8.97
CA ALA A 52 5.73 1.21 -9.19
C ALA A 52 6.29 2.12 -10.29
N ASN A 53 7.61 2.37 -10.30
CA ASN A 53 8.26 3.13 -11.36
C ASN A 53 8.18 2.45 -12.72
N SER A 54 8.32 1.11 -12.77
CA SER A 54 8.17 0.33 -14.01
C SER A 54 6.75 0.35 -14.55
N VAL A 55 5.73 0.36 -13.70
CA VAL A 55 4.33 0.50 -14.11
C VAL A 55 4.05 1.92 -14.59
N HIS A 56 4.60 2.92 -13.89
CA HIS A 56 4.42 4.33 -14.25
C HIS A 56 5.13 4.73 -15.55
N SER A 57 6.16 3.97 -15.97
CA SER A 57 6.89 4.18 -17.22
C SER A 57 6.24 3.51 -18.44
N ILE A 58 5.18 2.72 -18.24
CA ILE A 58 4.39 2.17 -19.35
C ILE A 58 3.81 3.35 -20.13
N LYS A 59 4.17 3.46 -21.41
CA LYS A 59 3.67 4.51 -22.30
C LYS A 59 2.14 4.49 -22.27
N LYS A 60 1.54 5.61 -21.87
CA LYS A 60 0.10 5.82 -22.00
C LYS A 60 -0.23 5.73 -23.49
N ALA A 61 -1.19 4.89 -23.84
CA ALA A 61 -1.75 4.88 -25.18
C ALA A 61 -2.22 6.29 -25.52
N GLU A 62 -1.83 6.80 -26.67
CA GLU A 62 -2.24 8.11 -27.15
C GLU A 62 -3.77 8.13 -27.26
N LEU A 63 -4.41 9.05 -26.53
CA LEU A 63 -5.83 9.29 -26.68
C LEU A 63 -6.08 9.91 -28.05
N PRO A 64 -7.16 9.51 -28.76
CA PRO A 64 -7.54 10.15 -30.01
C PRO A 64 -7.69 11.67 -29.85
N GLU A 65 -7.15 12.45 -30.80
CA GLU A 65 -7.12 13.93 -30.74
C GLU A 65 -8.49 14.57 -30.48
N HIS A 66 -9.58 13.99 -30.99
CA HIS A 66 -10.94 14.50 -30.77
C HIS A 66 -11.36 14.55 -29.29
N ILE A 67 -10.80 13.69 -28.43
CA ILE A 67 -11.05 13.70 -26.99
C ILE A 67 -10.29 14.88 -26.33
N ILE A 68 -9.05 15.14 -26.76
CA ILE A 68 -8.18 16.19 -26.21
C ILE A 68 -8.74 17.58 -26.54
N GLU A 69 -9.21 17.81 -27.76
CA GLU A 69 -9.85 19.07 -28.16
C GLU A 69 -11.12 19.36 -27.34
N SER A 70 -11.92 18.33 -27.05
CA SER A 70 -13.15 18.48 -26.26
C SER A 70 -12.91 18.86 -24.79
N LEU A 71 -11.74 18.51 -24.26
CA LEU A 71 -11.32 18.80 -22.88
C LEU A 71 -10.65 20.17 -22.75
N ASN A 72 -9.79 20.54 -23.70
CA ASN A 72 -9.12 21.85 -23.71
C ASN A 72 -10.11 23.02 -23.89
N GLY A 73 -11.24 22.80 -24.57
CA GLY A 73 -12.30 23.81 -24.69
C GLY A 73 -13.11 24.06 -23.41
N ARG A 74 -12.96 23.23 -22.36
CA ARG A 74 -13.75 23.31 -21.12
C ARG A 74 -12.96 23.68 -19.87
N ILE A 75 -11.63 23.67 -19.94
CA ILE A 75 -10.76 23.90 -18.79
C ILE A 75 -9.84 25.08 -19.11
N GLU A 76 -10.24 26.28 -18.67
CA GLU A 76 -9.31 27.41 -18.51
C GLU A 76 -8.25 27.02 -17.47
N LEU A 77 -7.14 26.45 -17.95
CA LEU A 77 -5.94 26.27 -17.15
C LEU A 77 -5.31 27.65 -16.95
N GLU A 78 -5.62 28.32 -15.83
CA GLU A 78 -4.84 29.45 -15.32
C GLU A 78 -3.40 28.97 -15.06
N SER A 79 -2.54 29.07 -16.07
CA SER A 79 -1.11 28.89 -15.92
C SER A 79 -0.51 30.16 -15.31
N LYS A 80 -0.72 30.37 -14.01
CA LYS A 80 0.07 31.32 -13.24
C LYS A 80 0.93 30.53 -12.26
N SER A 81 2.12 30.13 -12.73
CA SER A 81 3.18 29.63 -11.86
C SER A 81 3.69 30.80 -11.01
N GLU A 82 2.92 31.19 -10.01
CA GLU A 82 3.39 32.09 -8.96
C GLU A 82 4.36 31.29 -8.09
N ASN A 83 5.60 31.79 -7.97
CA ASN A 83 6.62 31.22 -7.11
C ASN A 83 6.11 31.17 -5.66
N LEU A 84 5.60 30.01 -5.25
CA LEU A 84 5.03 29.78 -3.92
C LEU A 84 6.07 30.07 -2.82
N ILE A 85 7.35 29.79 -3.09
CA ILE A 85 8.46 30.01 -2.17
C ILE A 85 8.62 31.52 -1.85
N SER A 86 8.49 32.40 -2.85
CA SER A 86 8.63 33.84 -2.61
C SER A 86 7.42 34.40 -1.85
N LYS A 87 6.21 33.87 -2.09
CA LYS A 87 5.01 34.21 -1.31
C LYS A 87 5.13 33.78 0.15
N ILE A 88 5.66 32.59 0.40
CA ILE A 88 5.92 32.08 1.76
C ILE A 88 6.97 32.93 2.46
N TYR A 89 8.09 33.25 1.79
CA TYR A 89 9.12 34.12 2.36
C TYR A 89 8.57 35.50 2.71
N PHE A 90 7.83 36.13 1.78
CA PHE A 90 7.24 37.44 2.03
C PHE A 90 6.21 37.38 3.16
N ALA A 91 5.33 36.37 3.19
CA ALA A 91 4.31 36.21 4.23
C ALA A 91 4.90 36.01 5.63
N LEU A 92 6.02 35.29 5.74
CA LEU A 92 6.65 34.98 7.03
C LEU A 92 7.51 36.14 7.58
N PHE A 93 8.15 36.93 6.70
CA PHE A 93 9.14 37.94 7.13
C PHE A 93 8.67 39.41 7.01
N SER A 94 7.55 39.70 6.33
CA SER A 94 7.11 41.11 6.10
C SER A 94 6.24 41.70 7.22
N LYS A 95 5.80 40.91 8.20
CA LYS A 95 4.94 41.38 9.30
C LYS A 95 5.52 40.97 10.67
N PRO A 96 5.79 41.93 11.58
CA PRO A 96 6.49 41.66 12.85
C PRO A 96 5.74 40.70 13.79
N ILE A 97 4.42 40.57 13.64
CA ILE A 97 3.59 39.63 14.40
C ILE A 97 3.90 38.16 14.05
N PHE A 98 4.31 37.87 12.81
CA PHE A 98 4.57 36.49 12.37
C PHE A 98 5.95 35.98 12.78
N SER A 99 6.91 36.88 13.07
CA SER A 99 8.24 36.50 13.56
C SER A 99 8.16 35.72 14.87
N ALA A 100 7.32 36.16 15.81
CA ALA A 100 7.11 35.47 17.08
C ALA A 100 6.45 34.09 16.91
N THR A 101 5.47 33.98 16.02
CA THR A 101 4.80 32.72 15.70
C THR A 101 5.74 31.72 15.05
N VAL A 102 6.58 32.17 14.12
CA VAL A 102 7.57 31.32 13.43
C VAL A 102 8.62 30.82 14.43
N VAL A 103 9.15 31.69 15.29
CA VAL A 103 10.10 31.29 16.34
C VAL A 103 9.46 30.28 17.29
N SER A 104 8.21 30.50 17.72
CA SER A 104 7.48 29.55 18.57
C SER A 104 7.30 28.19 17.89
N PHE A 105 7.00 28.16 16.59
CA PHE A 105 6.87 26.94 15.80
C PHE A 105 8.20 26.16 15.74
N PHE A 106 9.32 26.84 15.50
CA PHE A 106 10.64 26.20 15.50
C PHE A 106 11.02 25.66 16.88
N VAL A 107 10.74 26.41 17.95
CA VAL A 107 11.00 25.95 19.33
C VAL A 107 10.16 24.71 19.65
N LEU A 108 8.88 24.69 19.29
CA LEU A 108 8.01 23.53 19.46
C LEU A 108 8.48 22.33 18.64
N ALA A 109 8.93 22.55 17.40
CA ALA A 109 9.48 21.49 16.57
C ALA A 109 10.75 20.88 17.19
N ILE A 110 11.65 21.72 17.72
CA ILE A 110 12.86 21.25 18.40
C ILE A 110 12.49 20.44 19.66
N ILE A 111 11.61 20.95 20.53
CA ILE A 111 11.18 20.24 21.73
C ILE A 111 10.51 18.90 21.36
N SER A 112 9.67 18.89 20.33
CA SER A 112 9.04 17.66 19.82
C SER A 112 10.07 16.63 19.40
N THR A 113 11.13 17.03 18.68
CA THR A 113 12.20 16.09 18.30
C THR A 113 12.94 15.51 19.49
N PHE A 114 13.11 16.26 20.58
CA PHE A 114 13.75 15.77 21.81
C PHE A 114 12.86 14.78 22.57
N ILE A 115 11.55 15.02 22.65
CA ILE A 115 10.60 14.11 23.29
C ILE A 115 10.48 12.81 22.49
N PHE A 116 10.36 12.89 21.17
CA PHE A 116 10.20 11.71 20.31
C PHE A 116 11.50 10.92 20.06
N ARG A 117 12.68 11.48 20.39
CA ARG A 117 13.96 10.77 20.29
C ARG A 117 14.36 10.03 21.56
N GLN A 118 13.53 10.02 22.61
CA GLN A 118 13.81 9.19 23.76
C GLN A 118 13.86 7.71 23.32
N PRO A 119 14.90 6.95 23.69
CA PRO A 119 14.97 5.53 23.37
C PRO A 119 13.75 4.86 24.00
N ALA A 120 12.90 4.27 23.16
CA ALA A 120 11.78 3.48 23.63
C ALA A 120 12.34 2.43 24.59
N THR A 121 11.84 2.41 25.82
CA THR A 121 12.15 1.36 26.79
C THR A 121 11.86 0.03 26.12
N THR A 122 12.89 -0.79 25.94
CA THR A 122 12.74 -2.14 25.41
C THR A 122 11.86 -2.90 26.38
N HIS A 123 10.60 -3.10 26.00
CA HIS A 123 9.70 -3.97 26.72
C HIS A 123 10.13 -5.40 26.39
N GLU A 124 10.73 -6.09 27.36
CA GLU A 124 10.97 -7.52 27.26
C GLU A 124 9.64 -8.22 27.52
N TYR A 125 9.14 -8.93 26.51
CA TYR A 125 7.92 -9.73 26.64
C TYR A 125 8.13 -10.82 27.69
N SER A 126 7.13 -11.02 28.52
CA SER A 126 7.11 -12.15 29.45
C SER A 126 6.86 -13.47 28.69
N GLU A 127 7.36 -14.58 29.23
CA GLU A 127 7.13 -15.93 28.69
C GLU A 127 5.62 -16.21 28.49
N ALA A 128 4.76 -15.71 29.39
CA ALA A 128 3.32 -15.86 29.29
C ALA A 128 2.72 -15.12 28.09
N GLU A 129 3.23 -13.93 27.75
CA GLU A 129 2.80 -13.19 26.56
C GLU A 129 3.25 -13.89 25.27
N ILE A 130 4.44 -14.50 25.29
CA ILE A 130 4.96 -15.28 24.16
C ILE A 130 4.10 -16.53 23.94
N GLU A 131 3.76 -17.26 25.00
CA GLU A 131 2.91 -18.45 24.94
C GLU A 131 1.50 -18.11 24.41
N LEU A 132 0.91 -17.04 24.92
CA LEU A 132 -0.40 -16.56 24.47
C LEU A 132 -0.38 -16.14 22.99
N ALA A 133 0.68 -15.48 22.54
CA ALA A 133 0.85 -15.12 21.13
C ALA A 133 1.01 -16.37 20.23
N GLN A 134 1.74 -17.39 20.68
CA GLN A 134 1.86 -18.65 19.94
C GLN A 134 0.52 -19.38 19.83
N GLN A 135 -0.28 -19.39 20.89
CA GLN A 135 -1.62 -19.97 20.86
C GLN A 135 -2.51 -19.25 19.84
N GLN A 136 -2.55 -17.92 19.87
CA GLN A 136 -3.33 -17.10 18.93
C GLN A 136 -2.87 -17.30 17.48
N LEU A 137 -1.56 -17.45 17.26
CA LEU A 137 -1.02 -17.77 15.94
C LEU A 137 -1.51 -19.14 15.45
N GLY A 138 -1.47 -20.15 16.32
CA GLY A 138 -1.97 -21.49 16.01
C GLY A 138 -3.46 -21.50 15.64
N GLU A 139 -4.28 -20.79 16.39
CA GLU A 139 -5.71 -20.62 16.10
C GLU A 139 -5.94 -19.92 14.74
N SER A 140 -5.17 -18.87 14.47
CA SER A 140 -5.25 -18.14 13.19
C SER A 140 -4.88 -19.03 12.00
N ILE A 141 -3.80 -19.81 12.12
CA ILE A 141 -3.37 -20.77 11.10
C ILE A 141 -4.44 -21.83 10.88
N ALA A 142 -5.07 -22.33 11.93
CA ALA A 142 -6.15 -23.31 11.84
C ALA A 142 -7.36 -22.77 11.08
N ILE A 143 -7.74 -21.51 11.33
CA ILE A 143 -8.82 -20.83 10.60
C ILE A 143 -8.48 -20.71 9.11
N VAL A 144 -7.26 -20.25 8.79
CA VAL A 144 -6.79 -20.12 7.40
C VAL A 144 -6.83 -21.46 6.69
N ASN A 145 -6.32 -22.52 7.32
CA ASN A 145 -6.35 -23.86 6.75
C ASN A 145 -7.78 -24.34 6.46
N LYS A 146 -8.72 -24.09 7.40
CA LYS A 146 -10.13 -24.44 7.22
C LYS A 146 -10.76 -23.69 6.04
N VAL A 147 -10.40 -22.43 5.83
CA VAL A 147 -10.86 -21.65 4.67
C VAL A 147 -10.31 -22.23 3.37
N PHE A 148 -9.03 -22.57 3.32
CA PHE A 148 -8.40 -23.19 2.14
C PHE A 148 -9.03 -24.53 1.78
N ILE A 149 -9.20 -25.44 2.76
CA ILE A 149 -9.85 -26.74 2.54
C ILE A 149 -11.27 -26.55 2.01
N LYS A 150 -12.03 -25.60 2.58
CA LYS A 150 -13.39 -25.33 2.11
C LYS A 150 -13.42 -24.74 0.71
N ALA A 151 -12.45 -23.90 0.36
CA ALA A 151 -12.32 -23.34 -0.97
C ALA A 151 -11.96 -24.42 -2.01
N GLU A 152 -11.04 -25.32 -1.67
CA GLU A 152 -10.64 -26.46 -2.49
C GLU A 152 -11.83 -27.40 -2.75
N GLN A 153 -12.55 -27.80 -1.70
CA GLN A 153 -13.75 -28.63 -1.83
C GLN A 153 -14.83 -27.98 -2.70
N LYS A 154 -15.01 -26.66 -2.58
CA LYS A 154 -15.98 -25.92 -3.40
C LYS A 154 -15.55 -25.86 -4.86
N LEU A 155 -14.26 -25.64 -5.10
CA LEU A 155 -13.70 -25.64 -6.46
C LEU A 155 -13.86 -27.01 -7.11
N GLU A 156 -13.47 -28.08 -6.42
CA GLU A 156 -13.50 -29.43 -6.97
C GLU A 156 -14.93 -29.94 -7.22
N ASN A 157 -15.78 -29.86 -6.20
CA ASN A 157 -17.10 -30.50 -6.27
C ASN A 157 -18.12 -29.63 -7.02
N GLU A 158 -18.22 -28.33 -6.70
CA GLU A 158 -19.27 -27.48 -7.29
C GLU A 158 -18.86 -26.89 -8.64
N ILE A 159 -17.61 -26.44 -8.78
CA ILE A 159 -17.18 -25.75 -9.99
C ILE A 159 -16.72 -26.76 -11.05
N ILE A 160 -15.70 -27.56 -10.73
CA ILE A 160 -15.11 -28.48 -11.70
C ILE A 160 -16.12 -29.57 -12.08
N ASN A 161 -16.65 -30.32 -11.12
CA ASN A 161 -17.54 -31.43 -11.45
C ASN A 161 -18.91 -30.97 -12.00
N ASP A 162 -19.60 -30.10 -11.26
CA ASP A 162 -21.00 -29.77 -11.57
C ASP A 162 -21.17 -28.70 -12.66
N ARG A 163 -20.30 -27.68 -12.70
CA ARG A 163 -20.43 -26.60 -13.69
C ARG A 163 -19.59 -26.80 -14.93
N VAL A 164 -18.44 -27.45 -14.83
CA VAL A 164 -17.54 -27.65 -16.00
C VAL A 164 -17.73 -29.03 -16.60
N SER A 165 -17.43 -30.11 -15.88
CA SER A 165 -17.46 -31.49 -16.40
C SER A 165 -18.85 -31.89 -16.89
N LYS A 166 -19.91 -31.55 -16.15
CA LYS A 166 -21.29 -31.83 -16.55
C LYS A 166 -21.70 -31.10 -17.83
N GLN A 167 -21.27 -29.85 -18.01
CA GLN A 167 -21.59 -29.07 -19.21
C GLN A 167 -20.79 -29.55 -20.42
N LEU A 168 -19.53 -29.91 -20.23
CA LEU A 168 -18.71 -30.57 -21.26
C LEU A 168 -19.35 -31.87 -21.73
N ASN A 169 -19.77 -32.74 -20.79
CA ASN A 169 -20.44 -33.99 -21.13
C ASN A 169 -21.76 -33.77 -21.88
N LYS A 170 -22.55 -32.74 -21.53
CA LYS A 170 -23.74 -32.36 -22.31
C LYS A 170 -23.38 -31.92 -23.73
N GLY A 171 -22.34 -31.10 -23.88
CA GLY A 171 -21.87 -30.65 -25.19
C GLY A 171 -21.39 -31.83 -26.05
N LEU A 172 -20.62 -32.75 -25.47
CA LEU A 172 -20.15 -33.96 -26.16
C LEU A 172 -21.31 -34.89 -26.55
N ASN A 173 -22.31 -35.07 -25.68
CA ASN A 173 -23.50 -35.84 -26.03
C ASN A 173 -24.31 -35.21 -27.16
N LEU A 174 -24.47 -33.88 -27.17
CA LEU A 174 -25.14 -33.16 -28.27
C LEU A 174 -24.39 -33.36 -29.60
N ILE A 175 -23.06 -33.26 -29.58
CA ILE A 175 -22.23 -33.52 -30.77
C ILE A 175 -22.45 -34.96 -31.24
N ASN A 176 -22.43 -35.93 -30.33
CA ASN A 176 -22.63 -37.34 -30.66
C ASN A 176 -24.02 -37.61 -31.27
N GLU A 177 -25.07 -37.04 -30.69
CA GLU A 177 -26.46 -37.20 -31.13
C GLU A 177 -26.70 -36.60 -32.53
N TYR A 178 -26.07 -35.45 -32.85
CA TYR A 178 -26.26 -34.76 -34.12
C TYR A 178 -25.28 -35.15 -35.24
N LEU A 179 -24.05 -35.56 -34.93
CA LEU A 179 -23.01 -35.86 -35.93
C LEU A 179 -22.76 -37.34 -36.16
N ILE A 180 -22.97 -38.19 -35.13
CA ILE A 180 -22.70 -39.63 -35.23
C ILE A 180 -24.00 -40.42 -35.53
N GLY A 181 -25.16 -39.81 -35.25
CA GLY A 181 -26.47 -40.38 -35.54
C GLY A 181 -26.85 -41.44 -34.52
N GLY A 182 -27.81 -41.10 -33.66
CA GLY A 182 -28.62 -42.09 -32.96
C GLY A 182 -29.61 -42.76 -33.90
#